data_AF-A0A852YRQ6-F1
#
_entry.id   AF-A0A852YRQ6-F1
#
_cell.length_a   1.000
_cell.length_b   1.000
_cell.length_c   1.000
_cell.angle_alpha   90.00
_cell.angle_beta   90.00
_cell.angle_gamma   90.00
#
_symmetry.space_group_name_H-M   'P 1'
#
loop_
_entity.id
_entity.type
_entity.pdbx_description
1 polymer ?
#
loop_
_entity_poly.entity_id
_entity_poly.type
_entity_poly.pdbx_seq_one_letter_code
_entity_poly.pdbx_strand_id
1 'polypeptide(L)'
;MHVLRLPDVVSCDPDVRPFPSSSEYGEWDTLPADPPEHELDLTNEDVLDALKRRERIKADWYADLNYPHGVWPPESIEQNPDLAEAWRNWFLRRSWQGIKFINGCLRIWSQESQQQQAA
;
A
#
# COMPACT_ATOMS: atom_id res chain seq x y z
N MET A 1 50.63 14.99 -9.39
CA MET A 1 49.37 15.72 -9.17
C MET A 1 48.26 14.94 -9.85
N HIS A 2 47.56 14.05 -9.13
CA HIS A 2 46.38 13.37 -9.65
C HIS A 2 45.15 14.12 -9.14
N VAL A 3 44.39 14.70 -10.07
CA VAL A 3 43.12 15.35 -9.79
C VAL A 3 42.06 14.25 -9.84
N LEU A 4 41.61 13.81 -8.66
CA LEU A 4 40.46 12.92 -8.55
C LEU A 4 39.21 13.73 -8.90
N ARG A 5 38.61 13.46 -10.06
CA ARG A 5 37.23 13.88 -10.35
C ARG A 5 36.30 13.10 -9.45
N LEU A 6 35.64 13.78 -8.52
CA LEU A 6 34.48 13.24 -7.81
C LEU A 6 33.35 13.02 -8.83
N PRO A 7 32.61 11.88 -8.78
CA PRO A 7 31.46 11.67 -9.64
C PRO A 7 30.34 12.65 -9.26
N ASP A 8 29.59 13.08 -10.27
CA ASP A 8 28.48 14.03 -10.19
C ASP A 8 27.55 13.70 -9.02
N VAL A 9 27.61 14.54 -7.98
CA VAL A 9 26.66 14.50 -6.88
C VAL A 9 25.33 14.99 -7.43
N VAL A 10 24.41 14.05 -7.63
CA VAL A 10 22.99 14.31 -7.88
C VAL A 10 22.53 15.32 -6.83
N SER A 11 22.20 16.53 -7.27
CA SER A 11 21.66 17.58 -6.42
C SER A 11 20.23 17.18 -6.04
N CYS A 12 20.08 16.57 -4.86
CA CYS A 12 18.76 16.34 -4.28
C CYS A 12 18.35 17.61 -3.54
N ASP A 13 17.31 18.29 -4.04
CA ASP A 13 16.61 19.32 -3.28
C ASP A 13 16.19 18.75 -1.90
N PRO A 14 16.47 19.44 -0.79
CA PRO A 14 16.22 18.92 0.56
C PRO A 14 14.73 18.78 0.92
N ASP A 15 13.81 19.31 0.09
CA ASP A 15 12.36 19.28 0.32
C ASP A 15 11.60 18.20 -0.47
N VAL A 16 12.27 17.45 -1.35
CA VAL A 16 11.64 16.36 -2.10
C VAL A 16 12.15 15.04 -1.56
N ARG A 17 11.30 14.33 -0.80
CA ARG A 17 11.60 12.95 -0.37
C ARG A 17 11.99 12.15 -1.63
N PRO A 18 13.19 11.54 -1.67
CA PRO A 18 13.65 10.86 -2.87
C PRO A 18 12.64 9.78 -3.29
N PHE A 19 12.41 9.71 -4.59
CA PHE A 19 11.49 8.73 -5.16
C PHE A 19 11.94 7.31 -4.81
N PRO A 20 11.02 6.38 -4.51
CA PRO A 20 11.37 4.98 -4.44
C PRO A 20 11.88 4.54 -5.81
N SER A 21 13.04 3.90 -5.85
CA SER A 21 13.53 3.18 -7.02
C SER A 21 12.53 2.10 -7.47
N SER A 22 12.64 1.66 -8.73
CA SER A 22 11.83 0.54 -9.24
C SER A 22 11.94 -0.73 -8.42
N SER A 23 13.11 -0.97 -7.80
CA SER A 23 13.31 -2.05 -6.82
C SER A 23 12.56 -1.85 -5.49
N GLU A 24 12.19 -0.63 -5.13
CA GLU A 24 11.54 -0.30 -3.85
C GLU A 24 10.01 -0.24 -3.93
N TYR A 25 9.45 0.06 -5.11
CA TYR A 25 8.00 0.16 -5.26
C TYR A 25 7.32 -1.11 -5.75
N GLY A 26 7.95 -2.03 -6.50
CA GLY A 26 7.36 -3.32 -6.93
C GLY A 26 5.98 -3.25 -7.63
N GLU A 27 5.36 -4.40 -7.90
CA GLU A 27 3.99 -4.49 -8.44
C GLU A 27 3.00 -4.89 -7.33
N TRP A 28 1.94 -4.09 -7.15
CA TRP A 28 0.94 -4.26 -6.08
C TRP A 28 -0.49 -4.08 -6.61
N ASP A 29 -0.70 -4.36 -7.88
CA ASP A 29 -1.97 -4.27 -8.60
C ASP A 29 -2.92 -5.46 -8.34
N THR A 30 -2.53 -6.37 -7.45
CA THR A 30 -3.36 -7.45 -6.92
C THR A 30 -3.47 -7.36 -5.40
N LEU A 31 -4.69 -7.28 -4.88
CA LEU A 31 -4.96 -7.26 -3.43
C LEU A 31 -4.57 -8.59 -2.76
N PRO A 32 -4.15 -8.56 -1.48
CA PRO A 32 -3.97 -9.79 -0.71
C PRO A 32 -5.31 -10.47 -0.47
N ALA A 33 -5.32 -11.80 -0.43
CA ALA A 33 -6.54 -12.57 -0.19
C ALA A 33 -7.14 -12.28 1.21
N ASP A 34 -8.45 -12.11 1.24
CA ASP A 34 -9.20 -11.97 2.48
C ASP A 34 -9.27 -13.30 3.25
N PRO A 35 -9.34 -13.26 4.59
CA PRO A 35 -9.76 -14.42 5.36
C PRO A 35 -11.19 -14.82 4.95
N PRO A 36 -11.48 -16.12 4.81
CA PRO A 36 -12.83 -16.59 4.52
C PRO A 36 -13.77 -16.27 5.68
N GLU A 37 -15.04 -16.02 5.37
CA GLU A 37 -16.03 -15.55 6.35
C GLU A 37 -16.22 -16.49 7.54
N HIS A 38 -16.08 -17.81 7.34
CA HIS A 38 -16.18 -18.81 8.40
C HIS A 38 -15.01 -18.78 9.41
N GLU A 39 -13.89 -18.12 9.08
CA GLU A 39 -12.78 -17.88 10.01
C GLU A 39 -13.00 -16.62 10.87
N LEU A 40 -14.05 -15.84 10.59
CA LEU A 40 -14.28 -14.54 11.23
C LEU A 40 -15.35 -14.64 12.33
N ASP A 41 -15.04 -14.08 13.49
CA ASP A 41 -16.03 -13.88 14.54
C ASP A 41 -16.71 -12.51 14.36
N LEU A 42 -17.85 -12.52 13.66
CA LEU A 42 -18.64 -11.32 13.40
C LEU A 42 -19.40 -10.81 14.64
N THR A 43 -19.32 -11.50 15.77
CA THR A 43 -19.87 -11.02 17.05
C THR A 43 -18.87 -10.15 17.81
N ASN A 44 -17.58 -10.21 17.46
CA ASN A 44 -16.53 -9.38 18.04
C ASN A 44 -16.51 -7.98 17.40
N GLU A 45 -16.68 -6.93 18.22
CA GLU A 45 -16.70 -5.54 17.76
C GLU A 45 -15.38 -5.09 17.11
N ASP A 46 -14.22 -5.58 17.60
CA ASP A 46 -12.91 -5.25 17.04
C ASP A 46 -12.74 -5.85 15.63
N VAL A 47 -13.29 -7.05 15.41
CA VAL A 47 -13.34 -7.70 14.08
C VAL A 47 -14.21 -6.89 13.13
N LEU A 48 -15.37 -6.41 13.58
CA LEU A 48 -16.25 -5.57 12.77
C LEU A 48 -15.63 -4.21 12.41
N ASP A 49 -14.92 -3.56 13.35
CA ASP A 49 -14.21 -2.31 13.06
C ASP A 49 -13.05 -2.51 12.08
N ALA A 50 -12.26 -3.56 12.28
CA ALA A 50 -11.18 -3.92 11.37
C ALA A 50 -11.68 -4.22 9.95
N LEU A 51 -12.83 -4.89 9.80
CA LEU A 51 -13.47 -5.12 8.51
C LEU A 51 -13.83 -3.79 7.82
N LYS A 52 -14.47 -2.85 8.53
CA LYS A 52 -14.79 -1.52 7.98
C LYS A 52 -13.53 -0.78 7.52
N ARG A 53 -12.47 -0.82 8.34
CA ARG A 53 -11.20 -0.20 8.01
C ARG A 53 -10.54 -0.84 6.78
N ARG A 54 -10.61 -2.17 6.66
CA ARG A 54 -10.11 -2.90 5.48
C ARG A 54 -10.82 -2.46 4.21
N GLU A 55 -12.15 -2.40 4.23
CA GLU A 55 -12.93 -2.00 3.05
C GLU A 55 -12.65 -0.55 2.63
N ARG A 56 -12.41 0.35 3.58
CA ARG A 56 -11.96 1.71 3.28
C ARG A 56 -10.60 1.72 2.57
N ILE A 57 -9.63 0.94 3.05
CA ILE A 57 -8.30 0.87 2.43
C ILE A 57 -8.37 0.21 1.05
N LYS A 58 -9.27 -0.77 0.85
CA LYS A 58 -9.52 -1.33 -0.49
C LYS A 58 -10.07 -0.28 -1.45
N ALA A 59 -11.00 0.56 -0.99
CA ALA A 59 -11.52 1.66 -1.82
C ALA A 59 -10.40 2.64 -2.21
N ASP A 60 -9.52 3.00 -1.26
CA ASP A 60 -8.34 3.83 -1.54
C ASP A 60 -7.42 3.14 -2.57
N TRP A 61 -7.16 1.84 -2.41
CA TRP A 61 -6.38 1.06 -3.37
C TRP A 61 -7.00 1.02 -4.78
N TYR A 62 -8.32 0.88 -4.90
CA TYR A 62 -9.01 0.94 -6.19
C TYR A 62 -8.94 2.34 -6.83
N ALA A 63 -8.95 3.40 -6.02
CA ALA A 63 -8.72 4.76 -6.51
C ALA A 63 -7.29 4.92 -7.04
N ASP A 64 -6.31 4.41 -6.29
CA ASP A 64 -4.89 4.46 -6.66
C ASP A 64 -4.55 3.57 -7.88
N LEU A 65 -5.31 2.51 -8.15
CA LEU A 65 -5.12 1.67 -9.35
C LEU A 65 -5.19 2.46 -10.65
N ASN A 66 -6.08 3.46 -10.68
CA ASN A 66 -6.31 4.34 -11.82
C ASN A 66 -5.36 5.56 -11.82
N TYR A 67 -4.43 5.64 -10.86
CA TYR A 67 -3.37 6.63 -10.87
C TYR A 67 -2.33 6.28 -11.96
N PRO A 68 -1.78 7.25 -12.71
CA PRO A 68 -1.95 8.71 -12.59
C PRO A 68 -3.18 9.31 -13.30
N HIS A 69 -3.87 8.53 -14.13
CA HIS A 69 -4.94 8.99 -15.03
C HIS A 69 -6.11 9.69 -14.33
N GLY A 70 -6.31 9.46 -13.03
CA GLY A 70 -7.37 10.10 -12.24
C GLY A 70 -7.06 11.49 -11.66
N VAL A 71 -5.79 11.88 -11.50
CA VAL A 71 -5.39 13.11 -10.76
C VAL A 71 -4.48 14.02 -11.59
N TRP A 72 -3.65 13.47 -12.46
CA TRP A 72 -2.68 14.24 -13.23
C TRP A 72 -3.20 14.56 -14.63
N PRO A 73 -2.94 15.78 -15.16
CA PRO A 73 -3.20 16.08 -16.56
C PRO A 73 -2.41 15.11 -17.47
N PRO A 74 -2.99 14.67 -18.61
CA PRO A 74 -2.31 13.77 -19.55
C PRO A 74 -0.92 14.25 -19.97
N GLU A 75 -0.74 15.54 -20.22
CA GLU A 75 0.53 16.15 -20.60
C GLU A 75 1.63 15.93 -19.55
N SER A 76 1.31 16.04 -18.26
CA SER A 76 2.27 15.82 -17.17
C SER A 76 2.67 14.36 -17.04
N ILE A 77 1.76 13.43 -17.37
CA ILE A 77 2.00 12.00 -17.40
C ILE A 77 2.91 11.64 -18.58
N GLU A 78 2.63 12.16 -19.77
CA GLU A 78 3.44 11.94 -20.97
C GLU A 78 4.88 12.43 -20.80
N GLN A 79 5.07 13.54 -20.07
CA GLN A 79 6.40 14.07 -19.77
C GLN A 79 7.17 13.25 -18.70
N ASN A 80 6.48 12.50 -17.84
CA ASN A 80 7.08 11.82 -16.69
C ASN A 80 6.43 10.44 -16.40
N PRO A 81 6.38 9.51 -17.37
CA PRO A 81 5.64 8.26 -17.22
C PRO A 81 6.18 7.38 -16.07
N ASP A 82 7.50 7.26 -15.94
CA ASP A 82 8.15 6.42 -14.92
C ASP A 82 7.88 6.94 -13.49
N LEU A 83 7.83 8.26 -13.31
CA LEU A 83 7.54 8.87 -12.01
C LEU A 83 6.08 8.66 -11.62
N ALA A 84 5.18 8.73 -12.59
CA ALA A 84 3.76 8.51 -12.39
C ALA A 84 3.47 7.05 -11.99
N GLU A 85 4.15 6.10 -12.62
CA GLU A 85 4.12 4.68 -12.26
C GLU A 85 4.72 4.42 -10.86
N ALA A 86 5.86 5.03 -10.53
CA ALA A 86 6.50 4.88 -9.22
C ALA A 86 5.57 5.33 -8.07
N TRP A 87 4.87 6.45 -8.24
CA TRP A 87 3.88 6.93 -7.27
C TRP A 87 2.67 6.02 -7.16
N ARG A 88 2.12 5.56 -8.29
CA ARG A 88 1.04 4.56 -8.31
C ARG A 88 1.43 3.38 -7.44
N ASN A 89 2.55 2.74 -7.76
CA ASN A 89 3.00 1.53 -7.08
C ASN A 89 3.33 1.76 -5.61
N TRP A 90 3.89 2.92 -5.26
CA TRP A 90 4.09 3.31 -3.87
C TRP A 90 2.78 3.41 -3.08
N PHE A 91 1.74 4.01 -3.66
CA PHE A 91 0.43 4.09 -3.01
C PHE A 91 -0.23 2.72 -2.88
N LEU A 92 -0.23 1.93 -3.97
CA LEU A 92 -0.74 0.57 -3.96
C LEU A 92 -0.06 -0.29 -2.88
N ARG A 93 1.27 -0.19 -2.74
CA ARG A 93 2.04 -0.89 -1.71
C ARG A 93 1.54 -0.60 -0.30
N ARG A 94 1.29 0.67 0.04
CA ARG A 94 0.83 1.04 1.39
C ARG A 94 -0.53 0.43 1.70
N SER A 95 -1.46 0.53 0.76
CA SER A 95 -2.80 -0.03 0.93
C SER A 95 -2.76 -1.55 0.99
N TRP A 96 -1.96 -2.19 0.14
CA TRP A 96 -1.72 -3.64 0.17
C TRP A 96 -1.17 -4.11 1.51
N GLN A 97 -0.15 -3.42 2.05
CA GLN A 97 0.43 -3.75 3.35
C GLN A 97 -0.57 -3.56 4.49
N GLY A 98 -1.36 -2.48 4.45
CA GLY A 98 -2.43 -2.23 5.41
C GLY A 98 -3.49 -3.33 5.41
N ILE A 99 -3.96 -3.75 4.22
CA ILE A 99 -4.95 -4.82 4.08
C ILE A 99 -4.37 -6.15 4.57
N LYS A 100 -3.13 -6.49 4.20
CA LYS A 100 -2.46 -7.71 4.67
C LYS A 100 -2.35 -7.73 6.20
N PHE A 101 -1.97 -6.62 6.80
CA PHE A 101 -1.89 -6.48 8.25
C PHE A 101 -3.26 -6.70 8.91
N ILE A 102 -4.30 -6.02 8.43
CA ILE A 102 -5.66 -6.17 8.94
C ILE A 102 -6.16 -7.62 8.77
N ASN A 103 -5.91 -8.27 7.63
CA ASN A 103 -6.25 -9.67 7.43
C ASN A 103 -5.55 -10.62 8.43
N GLY A 104 -4.36 -10.25 8.92
CA GLY A 104 -3.71 -10.95 10.03
C GLY A 104 -4.43 -10.75 11.37
N CYS A 105 -4.75 -9.49 11.71
CA CYS A 105 -5.49 -9.15 12.93
C CYS A 105 -6.86 -9.84 12.98
N LEU A 106 -7.61 -9.81 11.87
CA LEU A 106 -8.93 -10.43 11.77
C LEU A 106 -8.91 -11.92 12.15
N ARG A 107 -7.89 -12.66 11.68
CA ARG A 107 -7.73 -14.08 12.02
C ARG A 107 -7.42 -14.29 13.50
N ILE A 108 -6.46 -13.52 14.04
CA ILE A 108 -6.02 -13.66 15.43
C ILE A 108 -7.18 -13.36 16.39
N TRP A 109 -7.85 -12.22 16.22
CA TRP A 109 -8.92 -11.81 17.13
C TRP A 109 -10.16 -12.70 17.03
N SER A 110 -10.45 -13.22 15.83
CA SER A 110 -11.54 -14.18 15.67
C SER A 110 -11.24 -15.51 16.37
N GLN A 111 -10.01 -16.03 16.24
CA GLN A 111 -9.58 -17.25 16.91
C GLN A 111 -9.59 -17.08 18.44
N GLU A 112 -9.07 -15.97 18.95
CA GLU A 112 -9.06 -15.66 20.38
C GLU A 112 -10.48 -15.55 20.95
N SER A 113 -11.40 -14.88 20.25
CA SER A 113 -12.78 -14.72 20.71
C SER A 113 -13.56 -16.04 20.71
N GLN A 114 -13.40 -16.85 19.66
CA GLN A 114 -14.02 -18.18 19.58
C GLN A 114 -13.51 -19.12 20.67
N GLN A 115 -12.22 -19.08 21.00
CA GLN A 115 -11.65 -19.87 22.11
C GLN A 115 -12.24 -19.46 23.46
N GLN A 116 -12.48 -18.17 23.69
CA GLN A 116 -13.09 -17.67 24.91
C GLN A 116 -14.57 -18.08 25.04
N GLN A 117 -15.30 -18.16 23.92
CA GLN A 117 -16.70 -18.60 23.91
C GLN A 117 -16.86 -20.11 24.14
N ALA A 118 -15.83 -20.90 23.82
CA ALA A 118 -15.84 -22.35 23.98
C ALA A 118 -15.35 -22.84 25.36
N ALA A 119 -14.89 -21.93 26.22
CA ALA A 119 -14.38 -22.19 27.58
C ALA A 119 -15.47 -21.93 28.64
#